data_AF-A0A2V1BYY9-F1
#
_entry.id   AF-A0A2V1BYY9-F1
#
_cell.length_a   1.000
_cell.length_b   1.000
_cell.length_c   1.000
_cell.angle_alpha   90.00
_cell.angle_beta   90.00
_cell.angle_gamma   90.00
#
_symmetry.space_group_name_H-M   'P 1'
#
loop_
_entity.id
_entity.type
_entity.pdbx_description
1 polymer ?
#
loop_
_entity_poly.entity_id
_entity_poly.type
_entity_poly.pdbx_seq_one_letter_code
_entity_poly.pdbx_strand_id
1 'polypeptide(L)'
;MSQLRHLRLRLDCQNRTCMRPLPDGDMEILNNHSWDEFSQQIFPDEGRGWELNPRNGHVMDMLINCALDAELAEEIFYCISSGKAPGAQRLESLQMSINGGGFFGEPNVHHPADACGVQEVISRIAKMWMLERGDMGKLEVREMDRGDDWNNGLEDQTWIRLNDRTQDVLTAQVEPVVRRLWPGSGNWLDEWHSFPLEGFKRDDSQN
;
A
#
# COMPACT_ATOMS: atom_id res chain seq x y z
N MET A 1 -14.24 18.97 -22.98
CA MET A 1 -14.40 19.15 -21.52
C MET A 1 -14.26 17.79 -20.86
N SER A 2 -13.42 17.65 -19.82
CA SER A 2 -13.25 16.39 -19.07
C SER A 2 -14.58 15.95 -18.45
N GLN A 3 -15.02 14.73 -18.76
CA GLN A 3 -16.28 14.12 -18.29
C GLN A 3 -16.05 13.13 -17.13
N LEU A 4 -14.85 13.11 -16.54
CA LEU A 4 -14.51 12.11 -15.52
C LEU A 4 -15.32 12.36 -14.23
N ARG A 5 -16.43 11.65 -14.04
CA ARG A 5 -17.29 11.75 -12.85
C ARG A 5 -17.09 10.58 -11.89
N HIS A 6 -16.71 9.42 -12.40
CA HIS A 6 -16.48 8.21 -11.62
C HIS A 6 -15.10 7.68 -11.98
N LEU A 7 -14.30 7.36 -10.97
CA LEU A 7 -12.95 6.85 -11.15
C LEU A 7 -12.77 5.58 -10.33
N ARG A 8 -12.15 4.58 -10.94
CA ARG A 8 -11.55 3.45 -10.22
C ARG A 8 -10.05 3.58 -10.32
N LEU A 9 -9.39 3.71 -9.18
CA LEU A 9 -7.95 3.89 -9.07
C LEU A 9 -7.33 2.67 -8.39
N ARG A 10 -6.40 2.03 -9.08
CA ARG A 10 -5.59 0.94 -8.52
C ARG A 10 -4.20 1.50 -8.27
N LEU A 11 -3.82 1.64 -7.00
CA LEU A 11 -2.50 2.10 -6.61
C LEU A 11 -1.53 0.92 -6.69
N ASP A 12 -0.52 1.04 -7.53
CA ASP A 12 0.49 0.01 -7.71
C ASP A 12 1.61 0.20 -6.67
N CYS A 13 1.72 -0.76 -5.76
CA CYS A 13 2.69 -0.76 -4.66
C CYS A 13 3.85 -1.73 -4.92
N GLN A 14 3.98 -2.25 -6.14
CA GLN A 14 5.12 -3.10 -6.51
C GLN A 14 6.41 -2.29 -6.48
N ASN A 15 7.41 -2.79 -5.77
CA ASN A 15 8.74 -2.16 -5.73
C ASN A 15 9.67 -2.83 -6.74
N ARG A 16 9.33 -2.77 -8.03
CA ARG A 16 10.16 -3.37 -9.11
C ARG A 16 11.51 -2.65 -9.28
N THR A 17 11.61 -1.42 -8.81
CA THR A 17 12.81 -0.60 -8.92
C THR A 17 13.93 -1.01 -7.97
N CYS A 18 13.63 -1.82 -6.95
CA CYS A 18 14.65 -2.29 -6.03
C CYS A 18 15.54 -3.39 -6.61
N MET A 19 15.19 -3.98 -7.75
CA MET A 19 15.97 -5.05 -8.37
C MET A 19 16.51 -4.65 -9.74
N ARG A 20 17.73 -5.12 -10.04
CA ARG A 20 18.39 -4.90 -11.33
C ARG A 20 19.02 -6.20 -11.83
N PRO A 21 18.82 -6.57 -13.11
CA PRO A 21 19.56 -7.65 -13.72
C PRO A 21 21.02 -7.25 -13.97
N LEU A 22 21.94 -8.14 -13.62
CA LEU A 22 23.36 -8.04 -13.89
C LEU A 22 23.69 -8.59 -15.30
N PRO A 23 24.84 -8.25 -15.89
CA PRO A 23 25.21 -8.69 -17.24
C PRO A 23 25.31 -10.21 -17.43
N ASP A 24 25.53 -10.96 -16.35
CA ASP A 24 25.57 -12.42 -16.32
C ASP A 24 24.18 -13.07 -16.16
N GLY A 25 23.13 -12.27 -15.96
CA GLY A 25 21.76 -12.73 -15.75
C GLY A 25 21.37 -12.89 -14.28
N ASP A 26 22.30 -12.67 -13.34
CA ASP A 26 21.99 -12.65 -11.91
C ASP A 26 21.20 -11.39 -11.55
N MET A 27 20.53 -11.42 -10.40
CA MET A 27 19.75 -10.29 -9.90
C MET A 27 20.45 -9.66 -8.70
N GLU A 28 20.43 -8.33 -8.64
CA GLU A 28 20.93 -7.56 -7.50
C GLU A 28 19.80 -6.71 -6.91
N ILE A 29 19.68 -6.73 -5.57
CA ILE A 29 18.84 -5.78 -4.85
C ILE A 29 19.63 -4.48 -4.63
N LEU A 30 19.20 -3.41 -5.28
CA LEU A 30 19.82 -2.09 -5.20
C LEU A 30 19.78 -1.57 -3.77
N ASN A 31 20.92 -1.07 -3.30
CA ASN A 31 20.98 -0.43 -2.00
C ASN A 31 20.74 1.08 -2.12
N ASN A 32 19.98 1.65 -1.19
CA ASN A 32 19.92 3.09 -1.02
C ASN A 32 20.88 3.53 0.09
N HIS A 33 21.98 4.19 -0.29
CA HIS A 33 23.03 4.61 0.66
C HIS A 33 22.63 5.74 1.61
N SER A 34 21.48 6.42 1.40
CA SER A 34 21.00 7.47 2.32
C SER A 34 20.26 6.91 3.53
N TRP A 35 19.94 5.61 3.53
CA TRP A 35 19.25 4.94 4.63
C TRP A 35 20.11 4.80 5.89
N ASP A 36 19.44 4.86 7.05
CA ASP A 36 20.06 4.65 8.35
C ASP A 36 20.50 3.20 8.56
N GLU A 37 21.28 2.95 9.62
CA GLU A 37 21.84 1.62 9.91
C GLU A 37 20.76 0.53 10.00
N PHE A 38 19.60 0.83 10.60
CA PHE A 38 18.50 -0.13 10.71
C PHE A 38 17.92 -0.48 9.33
N SER A 39 17.67 0.54 8.50
CA SER A 39 17.11 0.41 7.16
C SER A 39 18.08 -0.32 6.21
N GLN A 40 19.38 -0.22 6.47
CA GLN A 40 20.44 -0.92 5.74
C GLN A 40 20.53 -2.41 6.08
N GLN A 41 19.96 -2.89 7.18
CA GLN A 41 20.05 -4.31 7.55
C GLN A 41 19.28 -5.18 6.55
N ILE A 42 19.85 -6.35 6.25
CA ILE A 42 19.17 -7.38 5.47
C ILE A 42 17.96 -7.87 6.28
N PHE A 43 16.79 -7.86 5.65
CA PHE A 43 15.58 -8.36 6.26
C PHE A 43 15.68 -9.89 6.41
N PRO A 44 15.38 -10.47 7.59
CA PRO A 44 15.56 -11.90 7.84
C PRO A 44 14.70 -12.78 6.92
N ASP A 45 15.17 -13.98 6.57
CA ASP A 45 14.48 -14.92 5.65
C ASP A 45 13.97 -16.21 6.34
N GLU A 46 13.81 -16.16 7.66
CA GLU A 46 13.50 -17.32 8.52
C GLU A 46 14.46 -18.52 8.35
N GLY A 47 15.69 -18.30 7.89
CA GLY A 47 16.66 -19.38 7.68
C GLY A 47 16.35 -20.24 6.47
N ARG A 48 15.54 -19.72 5.54
CA ARG A 48 15.23 -20.42 4.29
C ARG A 48 16.37 -20.35 3.27
N GLY A 49 17.41 -19.55 3.53
CA GLY A 49 18.68 -19.57 2.78
C GLY A 49 18.57 -18.88 1.43
N TRP A 50 17.83 -17.78 1.36
CA TRP A 50 17.53 -17.13 0.10
C TRP A 50 18.70 -16.28 -0.36
N GLU A 51 19.03 -16.40 -1.64
CA GLU A 51 20.20 -15.74 -2.22
C GLU A 51 20.03 -14.21 -2.28
N LEU A 52 18.80 -13.72 -2.30
CA LEU A 52 18.45 -12.31 -2.40
C LEU A 52 17.38 -11.92 -1.40
N ASN A 53 17.79 -11.20 -0.35
CA ASN A 53 16.89 -10.68 0.67
C ASN A 53 16.78 -9.16 0.59
N PRO A 54 15.56 -8.58 0.66
CA PRO A 54 15.40 -7.14 0.75
C PRO A 54 16.06 -6.63 2.03
N ARG A 55 16.21 -5.32 2.10
CA ARG A 55 16.63 -4.64 3.33
C ARG A 55 15.40 -4.15 4.09
N ASN A 56 15.54 -3.87 5.37
CA ASN A 56 14.46 -3.28 6.17
C ASN A 56 13.88 -2.03 5.50
N GLY A 57 14.72 -1.18 4.89
CA GLY A 57 14.28 0.00 4.13
C GLY A 57 13.32 -0.32 2.99
N HIS A 58 13.60 -1.39 2.24
CA HIS A 58 12.71 -1.86 1.16
C HIS A 58 11.35 -2.33 1.68
N VAL A 59 11.34 -3.07 2.80
CA VAL A 59 10.11 -3.53 3.44
C VAL A 59 9.32 -2.32 3.97
N MET A 60 10.00 -1.34 4.56
CA MET A 60 9.37 -0.09 5.02
C MET A 60 8.71 0.67 3.89
N ASP A 61 9.43 0.95 2.79
CA ASP A 61 8.89 1.68 1.64
C ASP A 61 7.65 0.98 1.07
N MET A 62 7.69 -0.36 0.99
CA MET A 62 6.54 -1.13 0.53
C MET A 62 5.36 -1.05 1.52
N LEU A 63 5.58 -1.15 2.83
CA LEU A 63 4.51 -1.00 3.82
C LEU A 63 3.89 0.41 3.78
N ILE A 64 4.72 1.44 3.63
CA ILE A 64 4.27 2.84 3.42
C ILE A 64 3.37 2.92 2.19
N ASN A 65 3.82 2.38 1.06
CA ASN A 65 3.05 2.42 -0.19
C ASN A 65 1.73 1.63 -0.11
N CYS A 66 1.66 0.58 0.70
CA CYS A 66 0.45 -0.23 0.88
C CYS A 66 -0.52 0.34 1.91
N ALA A 67 -0.07 1.22 2.81
CA ALA A 67 -0.88 1.75 3.90
C ALA A 67 -1.88 2.78 3.36
N LEU A 68 -3.14 2.38 3.23
CA LEU A 68 -4.22 3.23 2.75
C LEU A 68 -5.36 3.26 3.77
N ASP A 69 -5.47 4.34 4.52
CA ASP A 69 -6.59 4.60 5.42
C ASP A 69 -7.62 5.56 4.79
N ALA A 70 -8.66 5.89 5.56
CA ALA A 70 -9.73 6.80 5.14
C ALA A 70 -9.23 8.23 4.86
N GLU A 71 -8.23 8.69 5.62
CA GLU A 71 -7.73 10.06 5.55
C GLU A 71 -6.95 10.25 4.25
N LEU A 72 -5.96 9.41 3.96
CA LEU A 72 -5.23 9.46 2.68
C LEU A 72 -6.16 9.22 1.48
N ALA A 73 -7.15 8.34 1.63
CA ALA A 73 -8.17 8.15 0.61
C ALA A 73 -8.95 9.46 0.30
N GLU A 74 -9.34 10.20 1.34
CA GLU A 74 -9.98 11.50 1.21
C GLU A 74 -9.03 12.54 0.58
N GLU A 75 -7.76 12.58 0.98
CA GLU A 75 -6.74 13.48 0.40
C GLU A 75 -6.56 13.24 -1.11
N ILE A 76 -6.45 11.97 -1.53
CA ILE A 76 -6.35 11.60 -2.95
C ILE A 76 -7.58 12.06 -3.71
N PHE A 77 -8.78 11.86 -3.16
CA PHE A 77 -10.03 12.31 -3.78
C PHE A 77 -10.05 13.83 -4.00
N TYR A 78 -9.64 14.61 -3.01
CA TYR A 78 -9.57 16.06 -3.14
C TYR A 78 -8.48 16.51 -4.10
N CYS A 79 -7.32 15.87 -4.07
CA CYS A 79 -6.22 16.16 -5.00
C CYS A 79 -6.68 15.98 -6.47
N ILE A 80 -7.33 14.85 -6.77
CA ILE A 80 -7.87 14.59 -8.11
C ILE A 80 -8.99 15.58 -8.45
N SER A 81 -9.86 15.90 -7.49
CA SER A 81 -10.98 16.84 -7.67
C SER A 81 -10.50 18.27 -7.94
N SER A 82 -9.45 18.72 -7.26
CA SER A 82 -8.91 20.10 -7.36
C SER A 82 -8.06 20.30 -8.62
N GLY A 83 -7.42 19.24 -9.13
CA GLY A 83 -6.68 19.27 -10.40
C GLY A 83 -7.55 19.45 -11.64
N LYS A 84 -8.88 19.51 -11.50
CA LYS A 84 -9.80 19.63 -12.62
C LYS A 84 -9.88 21.08 -13.13
N ALA A 85 -9.92 21.23 -14.45
CA ALA A 85 -10.05 22.54 -15.08
C ALA A 85 -11.34 23.26 -14.62
N PRO A 86 -11.33 24.61 -14.51
CA PRO A 86 -12.54 25.38 -14.22
C PRO A 86 -13.69 25.04 -15.19
N GLY A 87 -14.88 24.79 -14.64
CA GLY A 87 -16.06 24.39 -15.42
C GLY A 87 -16.11 22.92 -15.83
N ALA A 88 -15.11 22.10 -15.48
CA ALA A 88 -15.21 20.65 -15.63
C ALA A 88 -16.25 20.08 -14.65
N GLN A 89 -16.85 18.96 -15.02
CA GLN A 89 -17.74 18.23 -14.12
C GLN A 89 -16.98 17.79 -12.87
N ARG A 90 -17.62 17.87 -11.70
CA ARG A 90 -17.01 17.43 -10.44
C ARG A 90 -16.82 15.90 -10.45
N LEU A 91 -15.82 15.44 -9.70
CA LEU A 91 -15.71 14.02 -9.39
C LEU A 91 -16.82 13.66 -8.39
N GLU A 92 -17.62 12.67 -8.71
CA GLU A 92 -18.77 12.19 -7.94
C GLU A 92 -18.42 10.96 -7.13
N SER A 93 -17.62 10.05 -7.70
CA SER A 93 -17.15 8.88 -6.96
C SER A 93 -15.72 8.45 -7.30
N LEU A 94 -15.07 7.86 -6.31
CA LEU A 94 -13.75 7.25 -6.40
C LEU A 94 -13.76 5.91 -5.67
N GLN A 95 -13.47 4.85 -6.40
CA GLN A 95 -13.14 3.54 -5.83
C GLN A 95 -11.61 3.40 -5.84
N MET A 96 -11.01 3.03 -4.71
CA MET A 96 -9.58 2.79 -4.57
C MET A 96 -9.26 1.40 -4.07
N SER A 97 -8.23 0.81 -4.67
CA SER A 97 -7.63 -0.45 -4.21
C SER A 97 -6.12 -0.43 -4.37
N ILE A 98 -5.44 -1.24 -3.57
CA ILE A 98 -4.01 -1.48 -3.65
C ILE A 98 -3.74 -2.70 -4.53
N ASN A 99 -2.64 -2.67 -5.28
CA ASN A 99 -2.13 -3.81 -6.03
C ASN A 99 -0.66 -4.07 -5.74
N GLY A 100 -0.28 -5.35 -5.71
CA GLY A 100 1.12 -5.77 -5.76
C GLY A 100 1.97 -5.44 -4.54
N GLY A 101 1.36 -5.17 -3.38
CA GLY A 101 2.08 -5.17 -2.11
C GLY A 101 2.80 -6.51 -1.89
N GLY A 102 4.07 -6.47 -1.49
CA GLY A 102 4.88 -7.67 -1.28
C GLY A 102 5.71 -8.14 -2.47
N PHE A 103 5.54 -7.51 -3.65
CA PHE A 103 6.29 -7.86 -4.84
C PHE A 103 7.51 -6.95 -5.03
N PHE A 104 8.70 -7.53 -4.86
CA PHE A 104 9.98 -6.87 -5.14
C PHE A 104 10.50 -7.13 -6.57
N GLY A 105 9.84 -8.01 -7.35
CA GLY A 105 10.10 -8.20 -8.78
C GLY A 105 9.56 -9.53 -9.34
N GLU A 106 10.35 -10.26 -10.14
CA GLU A 106 9.83 -11.32 -11.03
C GLU A 106 9.01 -12.43 -10.31
N PRO A 107 7.94 -12.92 -10.96
CA PRO A 107 6.93 -13.80 -10.36
C PRO A 107 7.40 -15.23 -10.03
N ASN A 108 8.61 -15.61 -10.45
CA ASN A 108 9.14 -16.96 -10.26
C ASN A 108 10.14 -17.09 -9.11
N VAL A 109 10.47 -15.97 -8.46
CA VAL A 109 11.25 -15.98 -7.22
C VAL A 109 10.20 -15.95 -6.11
N HIS A 110 10.08 -17.02 -5.32
CA HIS A 110 9.40 -16.89 -4.02
C HIS A 110 10.03 -15.69 -3.31
N HIS A 111 9.25 -14.74 -2.76
CA HIS A 111 9.76 -13.44 -2.23
C HIS A 111 9.85 -13.40 -0.69
N PRO A 112 10.97 -12.93 -0.09
CA PRO A 112 11.29 -13.19 1.33
C PRO A 112 10.23 -12.63 2.29
N ALA A 113 9.55 -11.58 1.84
CA ALA A 113 8.43 -10.97 2.53
C ALA A 113 7.24 -11.92 2.73
N ASP A 114 7.01 -12.87 1.81
CA ASP A 114 5.93 -13.85 1.92
C ASP A 114 6.16 -14.83 3.08
N ALA A 115 7.41 -15.01 3.52
CA ALA A 115 7.76 -15.96 4.56
C ALA A 115 7.72 -15.37 5.98
N CYS A 116 7.74 -14.05 6.15
CA CYS A 116 8.16 -13.45 7.43
C CYS A 116 7.07 -12.62 8.14
N GLY A 117 5.78 -12.81 7.83
CA GLY A 117 4.70 -12.01 8.43
C GLY A 117 4.38 -10.70 7.70
N VAL A 118 5.09 -10.38 6.62
CA VAL A 118 4.91 -9.10 5.90
C VAL A 118 3.62 -9.09 5.10
N GLN A 119 3.25 -10.22 4.48
CA GLN A 119 1.99 -10.35 3.74
C GLN A 119 0.78 -10.24 4.66
N GLU A 120 0.88 -10.77 5.87
CA GLU A 120 -0.11 -10.62 6.92
C GLU A 120 -0.31 -9.14 7.26
N VAL A 121 0.78 -8.37 7.41
CA VAL A 121 0.70 -6.92 7.63
C VAL A 121 0.04 -6.20 6.45
N ILE A 122 0.51 -6.46 5.22
CA ILE A 122 -0.07 -5.90 3.98
C ILE A 122 -1.57 -6.20 3.92
N SER A 123 -2.00 -7.41 4.28
CA SER A 123 -3.40 -7.82 4.24
C SER A 123 -4.33 -6.94 5.09
N ARG A 124 -3.80 -6.32 6.15
CA ARG A 124 -4.57 -5.49 7.10
C ARG A 124 -4.52 -4.00 6.75
N ILE A 125 -3.41 -3.51 6.19
CA ILE A 125 -3.21 -2.08 5.87
C ILE A 125 -3.63 -1.73 4.44
N ALA A 126 -3.59 -2.70 3.52
CA ALA A 126 -4.02 -2.54 2.12
C ALA A 126 -5.55 -2.66 2.03
N LYS A 127 -6.22 -1.63 2.54
CA LYS A 127 -7.68 -1.50 2.54
C LYS A 127 -8.20 -0.99 1.20
N MET A 128 -9.48 -1.24 0.95
CA MET A 128 -10.19 -0.71 -0.21
C MET A 128 -11.18 0.34 0.26
N TRP A 129 -11.34 1.41 -0.52
CA TRP A 129 -12.16 2.56 -0.15
C TRP A 129 -13.09 2.96 -1.28
N MET A 130 -14.32 3.34 -0.91
CA MET A 130 -15.26 4.03 -1.79
C MET A 130 -15.51 5.43 -1.20
N LEU A 131 -15.38 6.44 -2.06
CA LEU A 131 -15.69 7.83 -1.74
C LEU A 131 -16.75 8.33 -2.70
N GLU A 132 -17.88 8.79 -2.18
CA GLU A 132 -19.04 9.19 -2.97
C GLU A 132 -19.58 10.53 -2.46
N ARG A 133 -19.88 11.46 -3.37
CA ARG A 133 -20.57 12.70 -3.00
C ARG A 133 -22.06 12.41 -2.88
N GLY A 134 -22.60 12.60 -1.67
CA GLY A 134 -24.04 12.52 -1.43
C GLY A 134 -24.79 13.73 -2.00
N ASP A 135 -26.12 13.69 -1.90
CA ASP A 135 -27.03 14.69 -2.48
C ASP A 135 -26.79 16.13 -1.99
N MET A 136 -26.20 16.29 -0.80
CA MET A 136 -25.85 17.59 -0.22
C MET A 136 -24.39 18.02 -0.48
N GLY A 137 -23.67 17.31 -1.37
CA GLY A 137 -22.27 17.59 -1.69
C GLY A 137 -21.25 17.07 -0.66
N LYS A 138 -21.73 16.60 0.50
CA LYS A 138 -20.91 15.94 1.53
C LYS A 138 -20.27 14.67 0.95
N LEU A 139 -18.97 14.50 1.22
CA LEU A 139 -18.25 13.29 0.87
C LEU A 139 -18.54 12.20 1.90
N GLU A 140 -19.02 11.06 1.44
CA GLU A 140 -19.16 9.83 2.21
C GLU A 140 -17.96 8.93 1.90
N VAL A 141 -17.30 8.46 2.95
CA VAL A 141 -16.11 7.60 2.85
C VAL A 141 -16.43 6.29 3.54
N ARG A 142 -16.31 5.18 2.83
CA ARG A 142 -16.56 3.83 3.37
C ARG A 142 -15.47 2.86 2.96
N GLU A 143 -15.03 2.06 3.92
CA GLU A 143 -14.20 0.89 3.66
C GLU A 143 -15.04 -0.14 2.89
N MET A 144 -14.46 -0.74 1.86
CA MET A 144 -15.08 -1.82 1.09
C MET A 144 -14.53 -3.16 1.56
N ASP A 145 -15.40 -4.15 1.69
CA ASP A 145 -14.92 -5.52 1.90
C ASP A 145 -14.25 -6.02 0.62
N ARG A 146 -13.17 -6.80 0.74
CA ARG A 146 -12.49 -7.41 -0.43
C ARG A 146 -13.43 -8.30 -1.26
N GLY A 147 -14.54 -8.76 -0.67
CA GLY A 147 -15.59 -9.52 -1.35
C GLY A 147 -16.51 -8.66 -2.23
N ASP A 148 -16.61 -7.36 -1.98
CA ASP A 148 -17.47 -6.44 -2.74
C ASP A 148 -16.93 -6.16 -4.14
N ASP A 149 -15.66 -6.48 -4.40
CA ASP A 149 -15.00 -6.36 -5.72
C ASP A 149 -15.22 -7.59 -6.63
N TRP A 150 -15.79 -8.69 -6.10
CA TRP A 150 -15.89 -9.99 -6.80
C TRP A 150 -16.79 -9.96 -8.05
N ASN A 151 -17.71 -9.00 -8.16
CA ASN A 151 -18.70 -8.97 -9.25
C ASN A 151 -18.29 -8.15 -10.49
N ASN A 152 -17.10 -7.53 -10.53
CA ASN A 152 -16.73 -6.59 -11.61
C ASN A 152 -15.51 -7.01 -12.47
N GLY A 153 -15.34 -8.31 -12.72
CA GLY A 153 -14.75 -8.80 -13.97
C GLY A 153 -13.26 -8.51 -14.21
N LEU A 154 -12.44 -8.43 -13.17
CA LEU A 154 -10.98 -8.46 -13.30
C LEU A 154 -10.47 -9.76 -12.68
N GLU A 155 -10.17 -10.72 -13.55
CA GLU A 155 -9.30 -11.85 -13.24
C GLU A 155 -7.95 -11.30 -12.78
N ASP A 156 -7.74 -11.24 -11.47
CA ASP A 156 -6.41 -11.23 -10.89
C ASP A 156 -6.42 -12.11 -9.65
N GLN A 157 -6.51 -13.41 -9.93
CA GLN A 157 -6.33 -14.49 -8.99
C GLN A 157 -4.87 -14.53 -8.53
N THR A 158 -4.42 -13.62 -7.68
CA THR A 158 -3.11 -13.78 -7.07
C THR A 158 -3.02 -12.96 -5.77
N TRP A 159 -3.14 -13.69 -4.64
CA TRP A 159 -2.67 -13.32 -3.29
C TRP A 159 -3.45 -12.14 -2.67
N ILE A 160 -4.40 -12.35 -1.76
CA ILE A 160 -4.17 -12.72 -0.36
C ILE A 160 -5.49 -13.33 0.16
N ARG A 161 -5.56 -14.67 0.22
CA ARG A 161 -6.54 -15.39 1.04
C ARG A 161 -5.85 -15.83 2.33
N LEU A 162 -5.48 -14.88 3.19
CA LEU A 162 -5.17 -15.16 4.58
C LEU A 162 -6.43 -14.85 5.38
N ASN A 163 -7.36 -15.78 5.30
CA ASN A 163 -8.66 -15.71 5.98
C ASN A 163 -8.56 -16.22 7.42
N ASP A 164 -7.44 -15.96 8.10
CA ASP A 164 -7.29 -16.29 9.50
C ASP A 164 -7.13 -15.00 10.31
N ARG A 165 -8.22 -14.63 10.99
CA ARG A 165 -8.29 -13.51 11.95
C ARG A 165 -7.44 -13.75 13.20
N THR A 166 -6.48 -14.68 13.17
CA THR A 166 -5.78 -15.20 14.36
C THR A 166 -4.33 -14.77 14.49
N GLN A 167 -3.72 -14.13 13.50
CA GLN A 167 -2.40 -13.50 13.66
C GLN A 167 -2.53 -11.99 13.82
N ASP A 168 -3.05 -11.57 14.98
CA ASP A 168 -2.93 -10.18 15.46
C ASP A 168 -1.52 -9.92 16.06
N VAL A 169 -0.68 -10.96 16.13
CA VAL A 169 0.68 -10.90 16.66
C VAL A 169 1.67 -10.82 15.50
N LEU A 170 2.48 -9.76 15.49
CA LEU A 170 3.60 -9.61 14.57
C LEU A 170 4.65 -10.70 14.85
N THR A 171 5.25 -11.24 13.80
CA THR A 171 6.43 -12.10 13.95
C THR A 171 7.61 -11.27 14.47
N ALA A 172 8.58 -11.92 15.13
CA ALA A 172 9.77 -11.24 15.66
C ALA A 172 10.61 -10.55 14.57
N GLN A 173 10.44 -10.96 13.31
CA GLN A 173 11.13 -10.45 12.14
C GLN A 173 10.48 -9.17 11.62
N VAL A 174 9.15 -9.14 11.50
CA VAL A 174 8.41 -7.99 10.95
C VAL A 174 8.14 -6.92 12.01
N GLU A 175 8.05 -7.30 13.29
CA GLU A 175 7.73 -6.37 14.38
C GLU A 175 8.68 -5.17 14.43
N PRO A 176 10.02 -5.31 14.39
CA PRO A 176 10.92 -4.16 14.43
C PRO A 176 10.67 -3.16 13.29
N VAL A 177 10.30 -3.66 12.11
CA VAL A 177 10.00 -2.83 10.94
C VAL A 177 8.67 -2.10 11.10
N VAL A 178 7.62 -2.81 11.52
CA VAL A 178 6.29 -2.22 11.77
C VAL A 178 6.36 -1.18 12.88
N ARG A 179 7.08 -1.47 13.98
CA ARG A 179 7.28 -0.53 15.10
C ARG A 179 8.17 0.65 14.76
N ARG A 180 9.01 0.53 13.73
CA ARG A 180 9.79 1.66 13.20
C ARG A 180 8.88 2.66 12.47
N LEU A 181 7.91 2.17 11.71
CA LEU A 181 6.95 3.00 10.96
C LEU A 181 5.83 3.55 11.85
N TRP A 182 5.27 2.71 12.70
CA TRP A 182 4.18 3.04 13.62
C TRP A 182 4.63 2.74 15.05
N PRO A 183 5.34 3.70 15.68
CA PRO A 183 5.80 3.53 17.05
C PRO A 183 4.63 3.39 18.02
N GLY A 184 4.70 2.39 18.89
CA GLY A 184 3.65 2.10 19.85
C GLY A 184 4.00 0.85 20.65
N SER A 185 3.27 0.65 21.75
CA SER A 185 3.36 -0.57 22.56
C SER A 185 2.04 -1.34 22.59
N GLY A 186 1.01 -0.82 21.92
CA GLY A 186 -0.31 -1.42 21.86
C GLY A 186 -0.45 -2.39 20.70
N ASN A 187 -1.70 -2.64 20.30
CA ASN A 187 -1.99 -3.44 19.13
C ASN A 187 -1.70 -2.61 17.87
N TRP A 188 -0.76 -3.08 17.05
CA TRP A 188 -0.35 -2.38 15.84
C TRP A 188 -1.51 -2.17 14.84
N LEU A 189 -2.54 -3.02 14.88
CA LEU A 189 -3.75 -2.88 14.05
C LEU A 189 -4.54 -1.60 14.35
N ASP A 190 -4.40 -1.06 15.56
CA ASP A 190 -5.06 0.15 16.02
C ASP A 190 -4.14 1.38 15.92
N GLU A 191 -2.85 1.18 15.65
CA GLU A 191 -1.82 2.23 15.67
C GLU A 191 -1.33 2.61 14.26
N TRP A 192 -1.44 1.69 13.29
CA TRP A 192 -1.06 1.98 11.93
C TRP A 192 -1.98 3.05 11.33
N HIS A 193 -1.38 3.87 10.47
CA HIS A 193 -2.04 4.87 9.66
C HIS A 193 -1.24 5.06 8.37
N SER A 194 -1.88 5.59 7.35
CA SER A 194 -1.22 5.96 6.11
C SER A 194 -0.26 7.15 6.31
N PHE A 195 0.59 7.38 5.32
CA PHE A 195 1.47 8.55 5.30
C PHE A 195 0.83 9.64 4.45
N PRO A 196 0.92 10.93 4.85
CA PRO A 196 0.27 12.02 4.13
C PRO A 196 0.70 12.11 2.67
N LEU A 197 -0.21 12.53 1.79
CA LEU A 197 0.11 12.77 0.39
C LEU A 197 1.06 13.99 0.29
N GLU A 198 2.26 13.78 -0.26
CA GLU A 198 3.26 14.83 -0.34
C GLU A 198 2.75 16.05 -1.12
N GLY A 199 2.85 17.23 -0.51
CA GLY A 199 2.41 18.50 -1.10
C GLY A 199 0.90 18.76 -1.05
N PHE A 200 0.10 17.85 -0.48
CA PHE A 200 -1.32 18.11 -0.26
C PHE A 200 -1.52 19.19 0.82
N LYS A 201 -2.40 20.14 0.52
CA LYS A 201 -2.89 21.14 1.48
C LYS A 201 -4.40 21.18 1.34
N ARG A 202 -5.11 20.82 2.40
CA ARG A 202 -6.58 20.93 2.44
C ARG A 202 -6.95 22.40 2.35
N ASP A 203 -7.64 22.79 1.29
CA ASP A 203 -8.23 24.13 1.16
C ASP A 203 -9.66 24.06 1.68
N ASP A 204 -9.90 24.65 2.86
CA ASP A 204 -11.19 24.60 3.55
C ASP A 204 -12.29 25.40 2.83
N SER A 205 -11.99 26.04 1.70
CA SER A 205 -12.93 26.86 0.94
C SER A 205 -13.91 26.08 0.06
N GLN A 206 -13.95 24.75 0.12
CA GLN A 206 -14.81 23.90 -0.73
C GLN A 206 -15.86 23.08 0.02
N ASN A 207 -16.09 23.35 1.31
CA ASN A 207 -17.27 22.85 2.05
C ASN A 207 -18.52 23.71 1.76
#